data_AF-A0A553FGT9-F1
#
_entry.id   AF-A0A553FGT9-F1
#
_cell.length_a   1.000
_cell.length_b   1.000
_cell.length_c   1.000
_cell.angle_alpha   90.00
_cell.angle_beta   90.00
_cell.angle_gamma   90.00
#
_symmetry.space_group_name_H-M   'P 1'
#
loop_
_entity.id
_entity.type
_entity.pdbx_description
1 polymer ?
#
loop_
_entity_poly.entity_id
_entity_poly.type
_entity_poly.pdbx_seq_one_letter_code
_entity_poly.pdbx_strand_id
1 'polypeptide(L)'
;MYAQFFIANQLPQIDNALNFQKCLVIGNWLMVTSLLIVAACIALTFGFEDNFGIPAQVSAHIATIVFAGLLKIGYVLRCVALHAFGAKVF
;
A
#
# COMPACT_ATOMS: atom_id res chain seq x y z
N MET A 1 -6.47 -1.67 21.09
CA MET A 1 -5.69 -2.18 19.95
C MET A 1 -6.06 -1.36 18.72
N TYR A 2 -5.09 -0.80 17.99
CA TYR A 2 -5.35 -0.09 16.74
C TYR A 2 -5.65 -1.10 15.63
N ALA A 3 -6.75 -0.90 14.91
CA ALA A 3 -7.13 -1.74 13.79
C ALA A 3 -6.26 -1.41 12.56
N GLN A 4 -5.75 -2.45 11.91
CA GLN A 4 -4.80 -2.32 10.79
C GLN A 4 -5.48 -1.93 9.47
N PHE A 5 -6.74 -2.33 9.28
CA PHE A 5 -7.51 -2.13 8.04
C PHE A 5 -8.77 -1.29 8.23
N PHE A 6 -9.10 -0.94 9.47
CA PHE A 6 -10.31 -0.21 9.84
C PHE A 6 -9.99 0.85 10.89
N ILE A 7 -10.87 1.85 11.03
CA ILE A 7 -10.78 2.82 12.12
C ILE A 7 -11.28 2.13 13.39
N ALA A 8 -10.47 2.16 14.45
CA ALA A 8 -10.78 1.57 15.73
C ALA A 8 -11.75 2.47 16.48
N ASN A 9 -12.72 1.87 17.17
CA ASN A 9 -13.70 2.59 17.96
C ASN A 9 -13.10 3.23 19.22
N GLN A 10 -11.88 2.83 19.60
CA GLN A 10 -11.13 3.31 20.75
C GLN A 10 -9.72 3.71 20.28
N LEU A 11 -9.46 5.02 20.25
CA LEU A 11 -8.16 5.58 19.90
C LEU A 11 -7.36 5.95 21.17
N PRO A 12 -6.01 5.83 21.14
CA PRO A 12 -5.18 6.33 22.22
C PRO A 12 -5.32 7.85 22.37
N GLN A 13 -5.22 8.36 23.59
CA GLN A 13 -5.26 9.80 23.90
C GLN A 13 -3.94 10.48 23.51
N ILE A 14 -3.68 10.55 22.20
CA ILE A 14 -2.56 11.29 21.61
C ILE A 14 -3.11 12.41 20.74
N ASP A 15 -2.34 13.49 20.61
CA ASP A 15 -2.68 14.55 19.67
C ASP A 15 -2.79 13.98 18.25
N ASN A 16 -3.86 14.34 17.55
CA ASN A 16 -4.13 13.88 16.18
C ASN A 16 -4.24 12.35 15.99
N ALA A 17 -4.59 11.59 17.04
CA ALA A 17 -4.75 10.12 16.98
C ALA A 17 -5.56 9.63 15.77
N LEU A 18 -6.63 10.34 15.42
CA LEU A 18 -7.49 10.02 14.29
C LEU A 18 -6.76 10.13 12.95
N ASN A 19 -5.90 11.14 12.78
CA ASN A 19 -5.15 11.36 11.55
C ASN A 19 -4.07 10.28 11.37
N PHE A 20 -3.39 9.89 12.46
CA PHE A 20 -2.44 8.78 12.43
C PHE A 20 -3.13 7.44 12.14
N GLN A 21 -4.34 7.23 12.67
CA GLN A 21 -5.10 6.02 12.35
C GLN A 21 -5.54 5.99 10.89
N LYS A 22 -6.00 7.12 10.34
CA LYS A 22 -6.28 7.24 8.90
C LYS A 22 -5.03 6.97 8.08
N CYS A 23 -3.89 7.53 8.46
CA CYS A 23 -2.60 7.30 7.81
C CYS A 23 -2.24 5.80 7.80
N LEU A 24 -2.43 5.10 8.93
CA LEU A 24 -2.20 3.66 9.04
C LEU A 24 -3.10 2.86 8.09
N VAL A 25 -4.40 3.13 8.10
CA VAL A 25 -5.40 2.43 7.28
C VAL A 25 -5.17 2.70 5.80
N ILE A 26 -4.94 3.95 5.42
CA ILE A 26 -4.65 4.35 4.04
C ILE A 26 -3.33 3.72 3.57
N GLY A 27 -2.27 3.78 4.38
CA GLY A 27 -0.98 3.17 4.06
C GLY A 27 -1.10 1.67 3.84
N ASN A 28 -1.84 0.98 4.70
CA ASN A 28 -2.03 -0.46 4.61
C ASN A 28 -2.91 -0.87 3.39
N TRP A 29 -3.98 -0.13 3.11
CA TRP A 29 -4.76 -0.31 1.88
C TRP A 29 -3.93 -0.03 0.63
N LEU A 30 -3.13 1.04 0.62
CA LEU A 30 -2.24 1.38 -0.48
C LEU A 30 -1.21 0.27 -0.76
N MET A 31 -0.65 -0.33 0.30
CA MET A 31 0.26 -1.48 0.15
C MET A 31 -0.44 -2.68 -0.50
N VAL A 32 -1.63 -3.05 -0.01
CA VAL A 32 -2.38 -4.20 -0.54
C VAL A 32 -2.81 -3.97 -1.99
N THR A 33 -3.38 -2.81 -2.30
CA THR A 33 -3.81 -2.50 -3.68
C THR A 33 -2.63 -2.44 -4.62
N SER A 34 -1.51 -1.81 -4.22
CA SER A 34 -0.30 -1.75 -5.04
C SER A 34 0.29 -3.14 -5.28
N LEU A 35 0.31 -4.01 -4.27
CA LEU A 35 0.79 -5.39 -4.42
C LEU A 35 -0.07 -6.19 -5.41
N LEU A 36 -1.40 -6.07 -5.31
CA LEU A 36 -2.32 -6.73 -6.23
C LEU A 36 -2.14 -6.24 -7.67
N ILE A 37 -1.94 -4.93 -7.86
CA ILE A 37 -1.71 -4.35 -9.18
C ILE A 37 -0.37 -4.80 -9.74
N VAL A 38 0.71 -4.80 -8.95
CA VAL A 38 2.01 -5.34 -9.36
C VAL A 38 1.90 -6.80 -9.77
N ALA A 39 1.22 -7.64 -8.98
CA ALA A 39 0.99 -9.04 -9.33
C ALA A 39 0.18 -9.19 -10.63
N ALA A 40 -0.84 -8.36 -10.83
CA ALA A 40 -1.62 -8.34 -12.07
C ALA A 40 -0.77 -7.91 -13.27
N CYS A 41 0.07 -6.88 -13.15
CA CYS A 41 0.97 -6.46 -14.21
C CYS A 41 1.96 -7.56 -14.59
N ILE A 42 2.55 -8.26 -13.61
CA ILE A 42 3.43 -9.40 -13.84
C ILE A 42 2.67 -10.52 -14.56
N ALA A 43 1.44 -10.84 -14.14
CA ALA A 43 0.62 -11.85 -14.80
C ALA A 43 0.27 -11.46 -16.25
N LEU A 44 0.00 -10.19 -16.52
CA LEU A 44 -0.25 -9.70 -17.88
C LEU A 44 1.00 -9.77 -18.76
N THR A 45 2.18 -9.43 -18.21
CA THR A 45 3.43 -9.39 -18.97
C THR A 45 4.03 -10.78 -19.21
N PHE A 46 3.85 -11.74 -18.31
CA PHE A 46 4.48 -13.07 -18.40
C PHE A 46 3.52 -14.26 -18.45
N GLY A 47 2.27 -14.08 -18.00
CA GLY A 47 1.26 -15.15 -17.97
C GLY A 47 0.32 -15.15 -19.17
N PHE A 48 0.03 -13.96 -19.70
CA PHE A 48 -0.92 -13.75 -20.81
C PHE A 48 -0.29 -13.01 -21.99
N GLU A 49 1.03 -13.11 -22.17
CA GLU A 49 1.78 -12.36 -23.18
C GLU A 49 1.21 -12.50 -24.60
N ASP A 50 0.73 -13.70 -24.97
CA ASP A 50 0.09 -13.97 -26.28
C ASP A 50 -1.25 -13.23 -26.50
N ASN A 51 -1.93 -12.82 -25.43
CA ASN A 51 -3.24 -12.16 -25.52
C ASN A 51 -3.14 -10.63 -25.65
N PHE A 52 -1.97 -10.05 -25.37
CA PHE A 52 -1.79 -8.61 -25.29
C PHE A 52 -0.67 -8.13 -26.22
N GLY A 53 -0.98 -7.15 -27.06
CA GLY A 53 0.01 -6.55 -27.96
C GLY A 53 1.11 -5.78 -27.21
N ILE A 54 2.22 -5.53 -27.92
CA ILE A 54 3.40 -4.81 -27.42
C ILE A 54 3.06 -3.51 -26.66
N PRO A 55 2.13 -2.63 -27.11
CA PRO A 55 1.80 -1.42 -26.38
C PRO A 55 1.25 -1.67 -24.98
N ALA A 56 0.40 -2.70 -24.84
CA ALA A 56 -0.18 -3.08 -23.55
C ALA A 56 0.90 -3.64 -22.61
N GLN A 57 1.80 -4.47 -23.13
CA GLN A 57 2.92 -5.02 -22.35
C GLN A 57 3.85 -3.92 -21.83
N VAL A 58 4.20 -2.93 -22.67
CA VAL A 58 5.01 -1.77 -22.26
C VAL A 58 4.31 -0.97 -21.17
N SER A 59 3.00 -0.73 -21.30
CA SER A 59 2.23 -0.03 -20.29
C SER A 59 2.18 -0.78 -18.95
N ALA A 60 2.01 -2.11 -18.98
CA ALA A 60 2.01 -2.95 -17.78
C ALA A 60 3.39 -2.97 -17.11
N HIS A 61 4.47 -2.96 -17.88
CA HIS A 61 5.82 -2.90 -17.36
C HIS A 61 6.11 -1.57 -16.65
N ILE A 62 5.74 -0.44 -17.26
CA ILE A 62 5.88 0.89 -16.64
C ILE A 62 5.01 0.97 -15.37
N ALA A 63 3.77 0.51 -15.44
CA ALA A 63 2.85 0.46 -14.30
C ALA A 63 3.46 -0.32 -13.13
N THR A 64 4.10 -1.46 -13.40
CA THR A 64 4.79 -2.27 -12.37
C THR A 64 5.78 -1.43 -11.55
N ILE A 65 6.60 -0.60 -12.20
CA ILE A 65 7.60 0.26 -11.54
C ILE A 65 6.91 1.32 -10.69
N VAL A 66 5.87 1.97 -11.22
CA VAL A 66 5.12 3.01 -10.52
C VAL A 66 4.43 2.46 -9.28
N PHE A 67 3.73 1.32 -9.40
CA PHE A 67 3.03 0.69 -8.28
C PHE A 67 3.98 0.08 -7.24
N ALA A 68 5.16 -0.40 -7.65
CA ALA A 68 6.21 -0.78 -6.71
C ALA A 68 6.68 0.42 -5.86
N GLY A 69 6.76 1.62 -6.48
CA GLY A 69 7.00 2.87 -5.76
C GLY A 69 5.89 3.21 -4.76
N LEU A 70 4.62 3.09 -5.18
CA LEU A 70 3.46 3.33 -4.31
C LEU A 70 3.40 2.36 -3.12
N LEU A 71 3.79 1.09 -3.30
CA LEU A 71 3.91 0.12 -2.22
C LEU A 71 4.90 0.60 -1.15
N LYS A 72 6.06 1.13 -1.58
CA LYS A 72 7.06 1.69 -0.67
C LYS A 72 6.54 2.92 0.08
N ILE A 73 5.77 3.78 -0.58
CA ILE A 73 5.10 4.93 0.05
C ILE A 73 4.08 4.46 1.11
N GLY A 74 3.27 3.44 0.79
CA GLY A 74 2.34 2.84 1.75
C GLY A 74 3.03 2.31 3.01
N TYR A 75 4.20 1.68 2.85
CA TYR A 75 5.02 1.23 3.97
C TYR A 75 5.53 2.39 4.85
N VAL A 76 5.99 3.49 4.23
CA VAL A 76 6.43 4.67 4.97
C VAL A 76 5.27 5.27 5.78
N LEU A 77 4.07 5.38 5.21
CA LEU A 77 2.87 5.86 5.91
C LEU A 77 2.54 4.97 7.13
N ARG A 78 2.62 3.65 6.97
CA ARG A 78 2.46 2.67 8.06
C ARG A 78 3.48 2.91 9.18
N CYS A 79 4.76 3.10 8.83
CA CYS A 79 5.83 3.36 9.81
C CYS A 79 5.61 4.68 10.56
N VAL A 80 5.22 5.75 9.86
CA VAL A 80 4.91 7.05 10.48
C VAL A 80 3.77 6.93 11.47
N ALA A 81 2.69 6.23 11.11
CA ALA A 81 1.56 6.02 12.01
C ALA A 81 1.94 5.17 13.24
N LEU A 82 2.66 4.06 13.05
CA LEU A 82 3.12 3.22 14.16
C LEU A 82 4.08 3.96 15.10
N HIS A 83 4.98 4.77 14.55
CA HIS A 83 5.87 5.62 15.32
C HIS A 83 5.09 6.63 16.17
N ALA A 84 4.07 7.28 15.59
CA ALA A 84 3.20 8.21 16.31
C ALA A 84 2.38 7.55 17.42
N PHE A 85 2.00 6.29 17.28
CA PHE A 85 1.32 5.52 18.33
C PHE A 85 2.26 5.03 19.45
N GLY A 86 3.54 5.38 19.41
CA GLY A 86 4.52 4.93 20.41
C GLY A 86 4.86 3.44 20.30
N ALA A 87 4.44 2.78 19.23
CA ALA A 87 4.92 1.44 18.93
C ALA A 87 6.38 1.58 18.52
N LYS A 88 7.30 1.20 19.41
CA LYS A 88 8.72 0.99 19.06
C LYS A 88 8.76 -0.14 18.03
N VAL A 89 8.81 0.23 16.76
CA VAL A 89 9.08 -0.70 15.67
C VAL A 89 10.57 -1.01 15.77
N PHE A 90 10.91 -2.09 16.47
CA PHE A 90 12.23 -2.72 16.40
C PHE A 90 12.32 -3.57 15.14
#